data_AF-A0A0Q4F4J1-F1
#
_entry.id   AF-A0A0Q4F4J1-F1
#
_cell.length_a   1.000
_cell.length_b   1.000
_cell.length_c   1.000
_cell.angle_alpha   90.00
_cell.angle_beta   90.00
_cell.angle_gamma   90.00
#
_symmetry.space_group_name_H-M   'P 1'
#
loop_
_entity.id
_entity.type
_entity.pdbx_description
1 polymer ?
#
loop_
_entity_poly.entity_id
_entity_poly.type
_entity_poly.pdbx_seq_one_letter_code
_entity_poly.pdbx_strand_id
1 'polypeptide(L)'
;MKQFILAAVATAGAITALPATAQTAGAFMANPAFQGPRPARCTTTVEMQRCAAADLRTADAAMSVRYNALRARLRPAAQQTLLAEQRAWLKSRDRDCLAKGRGGGSSASLYVAQCWVSTTQARTAALGAKSSQGTSASVLPASAFVGRWRGGEGTYMKIARRGAGFVIDNQWGLDADMQGVFTGTMTPGGLSFRRNGVTETARPSKGDAVNLSALRGKKDCLMVSKDEGYCRY
;
A
#
# COMPACT_ATOMS: atom_id res chain seq x y z
N MET A 1 -17.05 39.93 -54.98
CA MET A 1 -16.10 39.14 -55.80
C MET A 1 -14.70 39.31 -55.25
N LYS A 2 -13.87 38.24 -55.32
CA LYS A 2 -12.49 38.03 -54.81
C LYS A 2 -12.44 37.36 -53.43
N GLN A 3 -12.60 36.04 -53.36
CA GLN A 3 -11.59 34.96 -53.51
C GLN A 3 -10.49 34.99 -52.43
N PHE A 4 -10.61 34.11 -51.43
CA PHE A 4 -9.56 33.76 -50.48
C PHE A 4 -8.82 32.51 -50.98
N ILE A 5 -7.52 32.62 -51.16
CA ILE A 5 -6.61 31.56 -51.61
C ILE A 5 -6.14 30.75 -50.39
N LEU A 6 -6.30 29.43 -50.44
CA LEU A 6 -5.68 28.47 -49.52
C LEU A 6 -4.16 28.43 -49.73
N ALA A 7 -3.39 28.43 -48.64
CA ALA A 7 -1.99 28.02 -48.64
C ALA A 7 -1.81 26.83 -47.67
N ALA A 8 -1.59 25.64 -48.23
CA ALA A 8 -1.20 24.46 -47.49
C ALA A 8 0.31 24.51 -47.21
N VAL A 9 0.70 24.49 -45.94
CA VAL A 9 2.10 24.37 -45.53
C VAL A 9 2.41 22.89 -45.32
N ALA A 10 3.14 22.28 -46.24
CA ALA A 10 3.75 20.97 -46.07
C ALA A 10 5.15 21.16 -45.48
N THR A 11 5.37 20.73 -44.23
CA THR A 11 6.72 20.56 -43.67
C THR A 11 7.00 19.08 -43.50
N ALA A 12 7.75 18.51 -44.44
CA ALA A 12 8.34 17.18 -44.31
C ALA A 12 9.61 17.30 -43.43
N GLY A 13 9.43 17.19 -42.11
CA GLY A 13 10.54 17.03 -41.17
C GLY A 13 10.96 15.57 -41.10
N ALA A 14 12.10 15.23 -41.70
CA ALA A 14 12.76 13.95 -41.48
C ALA A 14 13.27 13.88 -40.03
N ILE A 15 12.56 13.14 -39.18
CA ILE A 15 13.00 12.82 -37.82
C ILE A 15 14.08 11.73 -37.93
N THR A 16 15.34 12.11 -37.78
CA THR A 16 16.43 11.16 -37.56
C THR A 16 16.25 10.53 -36.19
N ALA A 17 15.91 9.24 -36.15
CA ALA A 17 15.82 8.47 -34.91
C ALA A 17 17.23 8.25 -34.34
N LEU A 18 17.64 9.08 -33.38
CA LEU A 18 18.77 8.78 -32.50
C LEU A 18 18.47 7.46 -31.76
N PRO A 19 19.46 6.56 -31.56
CA PRO A 19 19.23 5.33 -30.84
C PRO A 19 18.79 5.70 -29.43
N ALA A 20 17.56 5.37 -29.09
CA ALA A 20 16.97 5.68 -27.80
C ALA A 20 17.81 5.04 -26.68
N THR A 21 18.66 5.83 -26.04
CA THR A 21 19.19 5.47 -24.72
C THR A 21 17.99 5.23 -23.83
N ALA A 22 17.80 4.01 -23.33
CA ALA A 22 16.66 3.68 -22.49
C ALA A 22 16.55 4.71 -21.35
N GLN A 23 15.50 5.53 -21.37
CA GLN A 23 15.29 6.61 -20.40
C GLN A 23 14.67 6.08 -19.09
N THR A 24 14.25 4.82 -19.08
CA THR A 24 13.62 4.15 -17.94
C THR A 24 14.02 2.68 -17.89
N ALA A 25 13.92 2.07 -16.71
CA ALA A 25 14.07 0.63 -16.55
C ALA A 25 13.14 -0.17 -17.48
N GLY A 26 11.90 0.31 -17.67
CA GLY A 26 10.91 -0.33 -18.55
C GLY A 26 11.38 -0.37 -19.99
N ALA A 27 11.90 0.75 -20.51
CA ALA A 27 12.45 0.82 -21.86
C ALA A 27 13.68 -0.11 -22.03
N PHE A 28 14.52 -0.23 -20.99
CA PHE A 28 15.67 -1.13 -21.01
C PHE A 28 15.25 -2.60 -21.05
N MET A 29 14.29 -3.00 -20.21
CA MET A 29 13.75 -4.37 -20.21
C MET A 29 13.05 -4.73 -21.53
N ALA A 30 12.41 -3.76 -22.19
CA ALA A 30 11.70 -3.96 -23.44
C ALA A 30 12.61 -3.95 -24.68
N ASN A 31 13.87 -3.56 -24.55
CA ASN A 31 14.80 -3.44 -25.68
C ASN A 31 14.94 -4.80 -26.40
N PRO A 32 14.62 -4.88 -27.71
CA PRO A 32 14.73 -6.12 -28.49
C PRO A 32 16.11 -6.81 -28.42
N ALA A 33 17.19 -6.03 -28.29
CA ALA A 33 18.55 -6.56 -28.18
C ALA A 33 18.80 -7.36 -26.87
N PHE A 34 17.97 -7.13 -25.84
CA PHE A 34 18.07 -7.72 -24.51
C PHE A 34 16.91 -8.66 -24.15
N GLN A 35 16.08 -9.02 -25.12
CA GLN A 35 15.02 -10.00 -24.95
C GLN A 35 15.57 -11.43 -24.88
N GLY A 36 14.72 -12.35 -24.41
CA GLY A 36 15.06 -13.77 -24.27
C GLY A 36 15.48 -14.18 -22.86
N PRO A 37 15.85 -15.47 -22.69
CA PRO A 37 16.29 -15.99 -21.41
C PRO A 37 17.62 -15.34 -20.99
N ARG A 38 17.89 -15.34 -19.68
CA ARG A 38 19.16 -14.89 -19.15
C ARG A 38 20.30 -15.75 -19.74
N PRO A 39 21.35 -15.15 -20.31
CA PRO A 39 22.53 -15.90 -20.73
C PRO A 39 23.14 -16.72 -19.58
N ALA A 40 23.73 -17.88 -19.91
CA ALA A 40 24.42 -18.74 -18.94
C ALA A 40 25.69 -18.08 -18.37
N ARG A 41 26.32 -17.20 -19.17
CA ARG A 41 27.50 -16.40 -18.79
C ARG A 41 27.25 -14.94 -19.14
N CYS A 42 27.87 -14.04 -18.39
CA CYS A 42 27.74 -12.59 -18.58
C CYS A 42 29.14 -11.99 -18.77
N THR A 43 29.81 -12.39 -19.86
CA THR A 43 31.24 -12.13 -20.04
C THR A 43 31.54 -10.99 -21.00
N THR A 44 30.77 -10.84 -22.06
CA THR A 44 30.87 -9.68 -22.97
C THR A 44 29.96 -8.56 -22.51
N THR A 45 30.23 -7.32 -22.92
CA THR A 45 29.38 -6.17 -22.59
C THR A 45 27.92 -6.39 -23.00
N VAL A 46 27.69 -6.99 -24.17
CA VAL A 46 26.33 -7.30 -24.67
C VAL A 46 25.66 -8.37 -23.81
N GLU A 47 26.38 -9.43 -23.45
CA GLU A 47 25.86 -10.45 -22.53
C GLU A 47 25.57 -9.87 -21.14
N MET A 48 26.44 -8.99 -20.61
CA MET A 48 26.21 -8.34 -19.33
C MET A 48 24.94 -7.47 -19.37
N GLN A 49 24.68 -6.75 -20.46
CA GLN A 49 23.42 -6.01 -20.63
C GLN A 49 22.19 -6.93 -20.71
N ARG A 50 22.30 -8.05 -21.44
CA ARG A 50 21.25 -9.09 -21.50
C ARG A 50 20.96 -9.69 -20.13
N CYS A 51 22.01 -10.03 -19.38
CA CYS A 51 21.89 -10.53 -18.02
C CYS A 51 21.20 -9.48 -17.12
N ALA A 52 21.65 -8.22 -17.17
CA ALA A 52 21.06 -7.16 -16.37
C ALA A 52 19.59 -6.91 -16.73
N ALA A 53 19.19 -7.01 -18.00
CA ALA A 53 17.80 -6.89 -18.41
C ALA A 53 16.94 -8.05 -17.89
N ALA A 54 17.45 -9.27 -17.92
CA ALA A 54 16.77 -10.43 -17.34
C ALA A 54 16.66 -10.32 -15.82
N ASP A 55 17.75 -9.94 -15.14
CA ASP A 55 17.79 -9.74 -13.70
C ASP A 55 16.84 -8.63 -13.26
N LEU A 56 16.73 -7.55 -14.04
CA LEU A 56 15.80 -6.45 -13.80
C LEU A 56 14.35 -6.89 -13.99
N ARG A 57 14.03 -7.70 -15.00
CA ARG A 57 12.69 -8.29 -15.17
C ARG A 57 12.30 -9.14 -13.96
N THR A 58 13.22 -9.97 -13.46
CA THR A 58 12.99 -10.77 -12.24
C THR A 58 12.78 -9.88 -11.01
N ALA A 59 13.61 -8.85 -10.83
CA ALA A 59 13.49 -7.91 -9.71
C ALA A 59 12.17 -7.12 -9.76
N ASP A 60 11.77 -6.64 -10.94
CA ASP A 60 10.53 -5.88 -11.13
C ASP A 60 9.29 -6.74 -10.91
N ALA A 61 9.30 -8.00 -11.36
CA ALA A 61 8.24 -8.96 -11.07
C ALA A 61 8.10 -9.21 -9.56
N ALA A 62 9.21 -9.45 -8.85
CA ALA A 62 9.20 -9.65 -7.40
C ALA A 62 8.68 -8.41 -6.64
N MET A 63 9.11 -7.22 -7.06
CA MET A 63 8.65 -5.95 -6.51
C MET A 63 7.14 -5.77 -6.72
N SER A 64 6.65 -6.04 -7.93
CA SER A 64 5.24 -5.93 -8.30
C SER A 64 4.36 -6.90 -7.51
N VAL A 65 4.79 -8.15 -7.32
CA VAL A 65 4.10 -9.13 -6.47
C VAL A 65 3.98 -8.61 -5.04
N ARG A 66 5.07 -8.08 -4.45
CA ARG A 66 5.05 -7.55 -3.08
C ARG A 66 4.17 -6.31 -2.95
N TYR A 67 4.23 -5.40 -3.92
CA TYR A 67 3.39 -4.21 -3.98
C TYR A 67 1.91 -4.58 -4.02
N ASN A 68 1.52 -5.52 -4.89
CA ASN A 68 0.14 -5.97 -5.01
C ASN A 68 -0.36 -6.65 -3.73
N ALA A 69 0.45 -7.51 -3.12
CA ALA A 69 0.13 -8.16 -1.86
C ALA A 69 -0.08 -7.16 -0.71
N LEU A 70 0.77 -6.13 -0.62
CA LEU A 70 0.60 -5.06 0.37
C LEU A 70 -0.69 -4.26 0.09
N ARG A 71 -0.88 -3.82 -1.16
CA ARG A 71 -2.03 -3.02 -1.57
C ARG A 71 -3.36 -3.72 -1.30
N ALA A 72 -3.45 -5.02 -1.52
CA ALA A 72 -4.66 -5.82 -1.28
C ALA A 72 -5.13 -5.81 0.18
N ARG A 73 -4.23 -5.56 1.14
CA ARG A 73 -4.53 -5.55 2.58
C ARG A 73 -4.86 -4.16 3.13
N LEU A 74 -4.65 -3.11 2.33
CA LEU A 74 -4.82 -1.72 2.76
C LEU A 74 -6.25 -1.22 2.48
N ARG A 75 -6.73 -0.32 3.36
CA ARG A 75 -7.96 0.46 3.13
C ARG A 75 -7.79 1.41 1.92
N PRO A 76 -8.88 1.85 1.25
CA PRO A 76 -8.80 2.64 0.02
C PRO A 76 -7.90 3.89 0.12
N ALA A 77 -8.00 4.67 1.19
CA ALA A 77 -7.14 5.84 1.39
C ALA A 77 -5.64 5.47 1.44
N ALA A 78 -5.29 4.42 2.18
CA ALA A 78 -3.90 3.93 2.26
C ALA A 78 -3.42 3.28 0.95
N GLN A 79 -4.32 2.68 0.16
CA GLN A 79 -3.98 2.21 -1.19
C GLN A 79 -3.58 3.37 -2.12
N GLN A 80 -4.28 4.51 -2.04
CA GLN A 80 -3.94 5.71 -2.82
C GLN A 80 -2.61 6.31 -2.39
N THR A 81 -2.35 6.38 -1.08
CA THR A 81 -1.04 6.78 -0.56
C THR A 81 0.08 5.87 -1.08
N LEU A 82 -0.09 4.55 -1.00
CA LEU A 82 0.90 3.59 -1.49
C LEU A 82 1.14 3.72 -3.00
N LEU A 83 0.10 3.94 -3.79
CA LEU A 83 0.22 4.15 -5.24
C LEU A 83 1.02 5.43 -5.54
N ALA A 84 0.75 6.53 -4.83
CA ALA A 84 1.49 7.77 -4.98
C ALA A 84 2.97 7.61 -4.61
N GLU A 85 3.27 6.96 -3.48
CA GLU A 85 4.64 6.61 -3.06
C GLU A 85 5.36 5.78 -4.13
N GLN A 86 4.69 4.77 -4.69
CA GLN A 86 5.27 3.88 -5.69
C GLN A 86 5.59 4.61 -7.01
N ARG A 87 4.70 5.48 -7.49
CA ARG A 87 4.92 6.31 -8.68
C ARG A 87 6.09 7.28 -8.50
N ALA A 88 6.15 7.93 -7.34
CA ALA A 88 7.25 8.83 -7.00
C ALA A 88 8.59 8.07 -6.95
N TRP A 89 8.60 6.87 -6.37
CA TRP A 89 9.78 6.01 -6.33
C TRP A 89 10.26 5.61 -7.73
N LEU A 90 9.36 5.17 -8.63
CA LEU A 90 9.72 4.82 -10.02
C LEU A 90 10.42 5.98 -10.73
N LYS A 91 9.87 7.20 -10.60
CA LYS A 91 10.45 8.42 -11.16
C LYS A 91 11.84 8.71 -10.58
N SER A 92 12.00 8.58 -9.26
CA SER A 92 13.30 8.78 -8.60
C SER A 92 14.31 7.75 -9.08
N ARG A 93 13.95 6.46 -9.07
CA ARG A 93 14.81 5.36 -9.52
C ARG A 93 15.36 5.63 -10.91
N ASP A 94 14.49 5.95 -11.87
CA ASP A 94 14.92 6.13 -13.25
C ASP A 94 15.85 7.34 -13.40
N ARG A 95 15.50 8.49 -12.78
CA ARG A 95 16.36 9.68 -12.76
C ARG A 95 17.73 9.39 -12.12
N ASP A 96 17.74 8.78 -10.95
CA ASP A 96 18.94 8.59 -10.14
C ASP A 96 19.86 7.53 -10.75
N CYS A 97 19.30 6.48 -11.35
CA CYS A 97 20.08 5.47 -12.06
C CYS A 97 20.65 5.97 -13.37
N LEU A 98 19.92 6.78 -14.15
CA LEU A 98 20.49 7.43 -15.34
C LEU A 98 21.68 8.32 -14.99
N ALA A 99 21.67 8.96 -13.82
CA ALA A 99 22.80 9.76 -13.37
C ALA A 99 24.09 8.94 -13.17
N LYS A 100 24.00 7.62 -12.91
CA LYS A 100 25.16 6.73 -12.78
C LYS A 100 25.91 6.52 -14.11
N GLY A 101 25.26 6.77 -15.24
CA GLY A 101 25.87 6.66 -16.57
C GLY A 101 26.50 7.96 -17.10
N ARG A 102 26.45 9.07 -16.36
CA ARG A 102 26.88 10.40 -16.86
C ARG A 102 28.37 10.50 -17.22
N GLY A 103 29.21 9.59 -16.73
CA GLY A 103 30.62 9.50 -17.11
C GLY A 103 30.87 8.96 -18.52
N GLY A 104 29.85 8.44 -19.20
CA GLY A 104 29.98 7.87 -20.55
C GLY A 104 30.83 6.59 -20.59
N GLY A 105 31.31 6.23 -21.78
CA GLY A 105 32.06 5.01 -22.02
C GLY A 105 31.19 3.76 -22.18
N SER A 106 31.81 2.66 -22.60
CA SER A 106 31.13 1.40 -22.92
C SER A 106 30.43 0.75 -21.71
N SER A 107 30.95 1.00 -20.49
CA SER A 107 30.40 0.49 -19.24
C SER A 107 29.25 1.33 -18.64
N ALA A 108 28.99 2.56 -19.13
CA ALA A 108 27.96 3.43 -18.56
C ALA A 108 26.58 2.74 -18.50
N SER A 109 26.22 2.05 -19.58
CA SER A 109 24.99 1.28 -19.69
C SER A 109 24.87 0.17 -18.64
N LEU A 110 25.98 -0.48 -18.29
CA LEU A 110 26.03 -1.51 -17.25
C LEU A 110 25.82 -0.93 -15.86
N TYR A 111 26.44 0.22 -15.55
CA TYR A 111 26.23 0.89 -14.25
C TYR A 111 24.78 1.33 -14.05
N VAL A 112 24.14 1.87 -15.10
CA VAL A 112 22.72 2.24 -15.08
C VAL A 112 21.85 0.98 -14.85
N ALA A 113 22.11 -0.09 -15.60
CA ALA A 113 21.34 -1.33 -15.49
C ALA A 113 21.48 -1.99 -14.10
N GLN A 114 22.70 -2.06 -13.57
CA GLN A 114 22.97 -2.57 -12.23
C GLN A 114 22.25 -1.74 -11.16
N CYS A 115 22.21 -0.41 -11.32
CA CYS A 115 21.48 0.48 -10.41
C CYS A 115 19.98 0.19 -10.42
N TRP A 116 19.38 -0.04 -11.61
CA TRP A 116 17.96 -0.40 -11.68
C TRP A 116 17.67 -1.71 -10.96
N VAL A 117 18.52 -2.73 -11.11
CA VAL A 117 18.39 -4.02 -10.43
C VAL A 117 18.45 -3.82 -8.92
N SER A 118 19.53 -3.22 -8.42
CA SER A 118 19.76 -3.08 -6.97
C SER A 118 18.70 -2.21 -6.29
N THR A 119 18.30 -1.10 -6.92
CA THR A 119 17.27 -0.21 -6.39
C THR A 119 15.89 -0.88 -6.36
N THR A 120 15.59 -1.73 -7.35
CA THR A 120 14.32 -2.47 -7.42
C THR A 120 14.28 -3.61 -6.38
N GLN A 121 15.41 -4.29 -6.15
CA GLN A 121 15.55 -5.26 -5.06
C GLN A 121 15.38 -4.58 -3.68
N ALA A 122 16.03 -3.43 -3.47
CA ALA A 122 15.89 -2.65 -2.24
C ALA A 122 14.43 -2.21 -2.02
N ARG A 123 13.71 -1.82 -3.08
CA ARG A 123 12.28 -1.50 -2.98
C ARG A 123 11.43 -2.70 -2.59
N THR A 124 11.74 -3.89 -3.12
CA THR A 124 11.08 -5.14 -2.72
C THR A 124 11.25 -5.38 -1.22
N ALA A 125 12.46 -5.21 -0.69
CA ALA A 125 12.74 -5.31 0.73
C ALA A 125 12.01 -4.23 1.57
N ALA A 126 11.94 -2.99 1.08
CA ALA A 126 11.24 -1.90 1.76
C ALA A 126 9.71 -2.13 1.82
N LEU A 127 9.09 -2.60 0.73
CA LEU A 127 7.70 -3.05 0.72
C LEU A 127 7.51 -4.29 1.60
N GLY A 128 8.56 -5.12 1.68
CA GLY A 128 8.81 -6.16 2.67
C GLY A 128 8.53 -5.69 4.10
N ALA A 129 9.41 -4.80 4.57
CA ALA A 129 9.39 -4.22 5.89
C ALA A 129 8.12 -3.40 6.16
N LYS A 130 7.58 -2.66 5.18
CA LYS A 130 6.32 -1.91 5.35
C LYS A 130 5.12 -2.84 5.59
N SER A 131 5.13 -4.07 5.06
CA SER A 131 4.12 -5.08 5.44
C SER A 131 4.27 -5.59 6.87
N SER A 132 5.49 -5.59 7.43
CA SER A 132 5.76 -5.95 8.82
C SER A 132 5.44 -4.77 9.76
N GLN A 133 5.70 -3.54 9.30
CA GLN A 133 5.42 -2.28 9.99
C GLN A 133 3.95 -1.84 9.84
N GLY A 134 3.20 -2.44 8.92
CA GLY A 134 1.73 -2.45 8.94
C GLY A 134 1.15 -3.13 10.18
N THR A 135 2.02 -3.71 11.03
CA THR A 135 1.73 -4.24 12.37
C THR A 135 2.57 -3.57 13.46
N SER A 136 3.18 -2.41 13.21
CA SER A 136 3.41 -1.46 14.30
C SER A 136 2.08 -0.80 14.59
N ALA A 137 1.18 -1.57 15.19
CA ALA A 137 0.11 -1.00 15.98
C ALA A 137 0.81 -0.01 16.93
N SER A 138 0.47 1.27 16.81
CA SER A 138 0.34 2.05 18.03
C SER A 138 -0.43 1.14 18.98
N VAL A 139 0.23 0.61 20.00
CA VAL A 139 -0.43 -0.21 21.01
C VAL A 139 -1.48 0.72 21.56
N LEU A 140 -2.72 0.53 21.12
CA LEU A 140 -3.81 1.39 21.52
C LEU A 140 -3.81 1.35 23.05
N PRO A 141 -3.65 2.50 23.71
CA PRO A 141 -3.54 2.49 25.16
C PRO A 141 -4.86 1.93 25.71
N ALA A 142 -4.81 1.27 26.87
CA ALA A 142 -6.02 0.75 27.51
C ALA A 142 -7.10 1.85 27.66
N SER A 143 -6.67 3.11 27.84
CA SER A 143 -7.53 4.29 27.90
C SER A 143 -8.37 4.54 26.64
N ALA A 144 -7.95 4.05 25.47
CA ALA A 144 -8.73 4.12 24.24
C ALA A 144 -10.04 3.32 24.32
N PHE A 145 -10.13 2.36 25.25
CA PHE A 145 -11.29 1.48 25.40
C PHE A 145 -12.02 1.68 26.72
N VAL A 146 -11.30 1.96 27.82
CA VAL A 146 -11.93 2.13 29.13
C VAL A 146 -12.90 3.31 29.12
N GLY A 147 -14.12 3.06 29.59
CA GLY A 147 -15.18 4.05 29.63
C GLY A 147 -16.57 3.47 29.39
N ARG A 148 -17.53 4.37 29.21
CA ARG A 148 -18.92 4.05 28.91
C ARG A 148 -19.23 4.52 27.49
N TRP A 149 -19.90 3.66 26.74
CA TRP A 149 -20.13 3.83 25.32
C TRP A 149 -21.60 3.55 25.03
N ARG A 150 -22.23 4.39 24.20
CA ARG A 150 -23.64 4.29 23.81
C ARG A 150 -23.75 3.92 22.33
N GLY A 151 -24.51 2.88 22.03
CA GLY A 151 -24.80 2.44 20.66
C GLY A 151 -26.14 2.94 20.15
N GLY A 152 -26.64 2.31 19.07
CA GLY A 152 -28.00 2.54 18.56
C GLY A 152 -29.07 1.92 19.45
N GLU A 153 -30.30 2.44 19.41
CA GLU A 153 -31.47 1.78 20.00
C GLU A 153 -31.34 1.39 21.49
N GLY A 154 -30.61 2.17 22.30
CA GLY A 154 -30.44 1.90 23.74
C GLY A 154 -29.35 0.88 24.09
N THR A 155 -28.66 0.32 23.10
CA THR A 155 -27.49 -0.55 23.30
C THR A 155 -26.33 0.20 23.96
N TYR A 156 -25.47 -0.52 24.67
CA TYR A 156 -24.32 0.06 25.35
C TYR A 156 -23.14 -0.90 25.49
N MET A 157 -21.98 -0.32 25.74
CA MET A 157 -20.79 -1.06 26.15
C MET A 157 -20.10 -0.28 27.28
N LYS A 158 -19.78 -0.95 28.39
CA LYS A 158 -18.98 -0.40 29.49
C LYS A 158 -17.73 -1.26 29.62
N ILE A 159 -16.57 -0.62 29.60
CA ILE A 159 -15.28 -1.30 29.61
C ILE A 159 -14.50 -0.81 30.82
N ALA A 160 -14.08 -1.75 31.67
CA ALA A 160 -13.23 -1.51 32.82
C ALA A 160 -11.97 -2.38 32.74
N ARG A 161 -10.87 -1.90 33.31
CA ARG A 161 -9.62 -2.68 33.41
C ARG A 161 -9.73 -3.69 34.55
N ARG A 162 -9.27 -4.92 34.33
CA ARG A 162 -9.19 -5.98 35.36
C ARG A 162 -7.88 -6.75 35.20
N GLY A 163 -6.93 -6.50 36.09
CA GLY A 163 -5.58 -7.06 36.00
C GLY A 163 -4.91 -6.67 34.68
N ALA A 164 -4.43 -7.67 33.93
CA ALA A 164 -3.85 -7.50 32.60
C ALA A 164 -4.90 -7.39 31.46
N GLY A 165 -6.18 -7.67 31.75
CA GLY A 165 -7.27 -7.67 30.78
C GLY A 165 -8.35 -6.64 31.10
N PHE A 166 -9.56 -6.91 30.59
CA PHE A 166 -10.72 -6.04 30.68
C PHE A 166 -11.96 -6.82 31.10
N VAL A 167 -12.91 -6.12 31.73
CA VAL A 167 -14.29 -6.56 31.88
C VAL A 167 -15.16 -5.66 31.00
N ILE A 168 -16.06 -6.29 30.26
CA ILE A 168 -16.93 -5.65 29.28
C ILE A 168 -18.37 -5.99 29.64
N ASP A 169 -19.12 -5.02 30.14
CA ASP A 169 -20.56 -5.11 30.32
C ASP A 169 -21.22 -4.54 29.05
N ASN A 170 -21.84 -5.41 28.26
CA ASN A 170 -22.31 -5.07 26.92
C ASN A 170 -23.75 -5.55 26.70
N GLN A 171 -24.59 -4.64 26.22
CA GLN A 171 -25.90 -4.91 25.63
C GLN A 171 -25.81 -4.53 24.16
N TRP A 172 -25.94 -5.51 23.27
CA TRP A 172 -25.79 -5.34 21.81
C TRP A 172 -27.10 -5.50 21.04
N GLY A 173 -28.22 -5.69 21.75
CA GLY A 173 -29.57 -5.69 21.22
C GLY A 173 -30.61 -5.48 22.31
N LEU A 174 -31.89 -5.55 21.93
CA LEU A 174 -33.02 -5.33 22.83
C LEU A 174 -33.56 -6.61 23.46
N ASP A 175 -33.22 -7.76 22.89
CA ASP A 175 -33.63 -9.05 23.42
C ASP A 175 -32.89 -9.40 24.72
N ALA A 176 -33.54 -10.17 25.59
CA ALA A 176 -33.05 -10.45 26.94
C ALA A 176 -31.70 -11.19 26.98
N ASP A 177 -31.38 -11.94 25.93
CA ASP A 177 -30.14 -12.69 25.72
C ASP A 177 -29.06 -11.88 24.97
N MET A 178 -29.39 -10.68 24.50
CA MET A 178 -28.45 -9.77 23.81
C MET A 178 -27.72 -8.83 24.77
N GLN A 179 -27.41 -9.33 25.96
CA GLN A 179 -26.65 -8.63 26.98
C GLN A 179 -25.80 -9.59 27.83
N GLY A 180 -24.70 -9.10 28.39
CA GLY A 180 -23.87 -9.90 29.27
C GLY A 180 -22.57 -9.22 29.68
N VAL A 181 -21.82 -9.90 30.55
CA VAL A 181 -20.51 -9.47 31.02
C VAL A 181 -19.44 -10.42 30.51
N PHE A 182 -18.45 -9.87 29.83
CA PHE A 182 -17.39 -10.61 29.14
C PHE A 182 -16.01 -10.21 29.63
N THR A 183 -15.04 -11.11 29.48
CA THR A 183 -13.63 -10.80 29.63
C THR A 183 -13.02 -10.40 28.29
N GLY A 184 -12.26 -9.32 28.28
CA GLY A 184 -11.56 -8.83 27.09
C GLY A 184 -10.05 -8.87 27.24
N THR A 185 -9.36 -9.09 26.12
CA THR A 185 -7.90 -9.07 26.01
C THR A 185 -7.46 -8.12 24.90
N MET A 186 -6.34 -7.43 25.10
CA MET A 186 -5.80 -6.56 24.07
C MET A 186 -5.08 -7.37 23.00
N THR A 187 -5.37 -7.07 21.74
CA THR A 187 -4.72 -7.66 20.57
C THR A 187 -4.20 -6.54 19.67
N PRO A 188 -3.29 -6.82 18.72
CA PRO A 188 -2.90 -5.84 17.70
C PRO A 188 -4.09 -5.31 16.89
N GLY A 189 -5.18 -6.09 16.81
CA GLY A 189 -6.40 -5.75 16.10
C GLY A 189 -7.41 -4.94 16.90
N GLY A 190 -7.24 -4.73 18.22
CA GLY A 190 -8.20 -4.07 19.11
C GLY A 190 -8.52 -4.88 20.38
N LEU A 191 -9.58 -4.48 21.09
CA LEU A 191 -10.06 -5.18 22.27
C LEU A 191 -10.87 -6.42 21.83
N SER A 192 -10.30 -7.60 22.04
CA SER A 192 -10.93 -8.87 21.68
C SER A 192 -11.72 -9.43 22.86
N PHE A 193 -12.91 -9.97 22.62
CA PHE A 193 -13.74 -10.63 23.61
C PHE A 193 -14.63 -11.69 22.96
N ARG A 194 -15.17 -12.63 23.73
CA ARG A 194 -15.98 -13.73 23.19
C ARG A 194 -17.43 -13.62 23.69
N ARG A 195 -18.39 -13.52 22.77
CA ARG A 195 -19.84 -13.57 23.04
C ARG A 195 -20.50 -14.60 22.14
N ASN A 196 -21.43 -15.39 22.67
CA ASN A 196 -22.15 -16.45 21.94
C ASN A 196 -21.24 -17.39 21.15
N GLY A 197 -20.06 -17.69 21.69
CA GLY A 197 -19.07 -18.55 21.04
C GLY A 197 -18.22 -17.87 19.95
N VAL A 198 -18.58 -16.66 19.52
CA VAL A 198 -17.90 -15.86 18.49
C VAL A 198 -16.86 -14.95 19.13
N THR A 199 -15.67 -14.87 18.51
CA THR A 199 -14.64 -13.91 18.91
C THR A 199 -14.87 -12.60 18.20
N GLU A 200 -15.13 -11.56 18.99
CA GLU A 200 -15.42 -10.22 18.55
C GLU A 200 -14.22 -9.31 18.80
N THR A 201 -14.17 -8.18 18.09
CA THR A 201 -13.10 -7.20 18.31
C THR A 201 -13.62 -5.78 18.19
N ALA A 202 -13.64 -5.06 19.32
CA ALA A 202 -13.91 -3.63 19.35
C ALA A 202 -12.67 -2.83 18.93
N ARG A 203 -12.85 -1.85 18.04
CA ARG A 203 -11.78 -1.01 17.49
C ARG A 203 -12.14 0.47 17.55
N PRO A 204 -11.21 1.38 17.91
CA PRO A 204 -11.45 2.80 17.79
C PRO A 204 -11.86 3.20 16.37
N SER A 205 -12.85 4.05 16.27
CA SER A 205 -13.52 4.45 15.03
C SER A 205 -14.19 5.82 15.19
N LYS A 206 -14.75 6.31 14.09
CA LYS A 206 -15.74 7.39 14.07
C LYS A 206 -17.12 6.79 13.87
N GLY A 207 -18.15 7.49 14.32
CA GLY A 207 -19.53 7.06 14.18
C GLY A 207 -19.99 6.99 12.72
N ASP A 208 -19.48 7.87 11.85
CA ASP A 208 -19.77 7.84 10.40
C ASP A 208 -19.27 6.57 9.68
N ALA A 209 -18.35 5.83 10.30
CA ALA A 209 -17.87 4.56 9.74
C ALA A 209 -18.79 3.38 10.11
N VAL A 210 -19.65 3.55 11.12
CA VAL A 210 -20.63 2.55 11.56
C VAL A 210 -21.95 2.84 10.84
N ASN A 211 -22.58 1.82 10.30
CA ASN A 211 -23.86 1.89 9.60
C ASN A 211 -25.03 2.07 10.59
N LEU A 212 -24.94 3.08 11.47
CA LEU A 212 -25.94 3.41 12.48
C LEU A 212 -26.15 4.93 12.50
N SER A 213 -27.34 5.37 12.11
CA SER A 213 -27.71 6.80 12.05
C SER A 213 -27.52 7.51 13.40
N ALA A 214 -27.78 6.81 14.51
CA ALA A 214 -27.59 7.29 15.89
C ALA A 214 -26.13 7.70 16.21
N LEU A 215 -25.16 7.23 15.43
CA LEU A 215 -23.74 7.51 15.66
C LEU A 215 -23.17 8.56 14.70
N ARG A 216 -23.93 9.00 13.71
CA ARG A 216 -23.46 9.96 12.68
C ARG A 216 -22.89 11.23 13.31
N GLY A 217 -21.75 11.68 12.80
CA GLY A 217 -21.01 12.86 13.25
C GLY A 217 -20.20 12.67 14.54
N LYS A 218 -20.34 11.55 15.26
CA LYS A 218 -19.57 11.29 16.49
C LYS A 218 -18.14 10.88 16.16
N LYS A 219 -17.18 11.38 16.94
CA LYS A 219 -15.74 11.24 16.66
C LYS A 219 -15.02 10.19 17.50
N ASP A 220 -15.51 9.93 18.71
CA ASP A 220 -14.90 8.99 19.66
C ASP A 220 -15.81 7.78 19.84
N CYS A 221 -15.56 6.73 19.05
CA CYS A 221 -16.39 5.54 19.00
C CYS A 221 -15.57 4.26 18.95
N LEU A 222 -16.20 3.16 19.33
CA LEU A 222 -15.75 1.79 19.11
C LEU A 222 -16.66 1.15 18.05
N MET A 223 -16.06 0.45 17.09
CA MET A 223 -16.74 -0.37 16.10
C MET A 223 -16.42 -1.84 16.37
N VAL A 224 -17.44 -2.68 16.43
CA VAL A 224 -17.27 -4.14 16.49
C VAL A 224 -17.48 -4.75 15.09
N SER A 225 -18.53 -4.30 14.39
CA SER A 225 -18.82 -4.66 13.00
C SER A 225 -19.30 -3.44 12.21
N LYS A 226 -19.57 -3.59 10.90
CA LYS A 226 -20.14 -2.49 10.11
C LYS A 226 -21.51 -2.03 10.64
N ASP A 227 -22.27 -2.91 11.28
CA ASP A 227 -23.62 -2.65 11.76
C ASP A 227 -23.68 -2.54 13.30
N GLU A 228 -22.54 -2.57 14.00
CA GLU A 228 -22.46 -2.48 15.45
C GLU A 228 -21.32 -1.57 15.92
N GLY A 229 -21.68 -0.53 16.66
CA GLY A 229 -20.73 0.37 17.28
C GLY A 229 -21.31 1.18 18.43
N TYR A 230 -20.43 1.82 19.18
CA TYR A 230 -20.75 2.53 20.41
C TYR A 230 -19.88 3.78 20.50
N CYS A 231 -20.45 4.94 20.81
CA CYS A 231 -19.69 6.18 20.96
C CYS A 231 -19.65 6.66 22.41
N ARG A 232 -18.52 7.25 22.80
CA ARG A 232 -18.31 7.76 24.16
C ARG A 232 -19.31 8.88 24.47
N TYR A 233 -19.75 8.95 25.72
CA TYR A 233 -20.54 10.04 26.28
C TYR A 233 -19.94 10.50 27.61
#